data_AF-A0AA45WRY3-F1
#
_entry.id   AF-A0AA45WRY3-F1
#
_cell.length_a   1.000
_cell.length_b   1.000
_cell.length_c   1.000
_cell.angle_alpha   90.00
_cell.angle_beta   90.00
_cell.angle_gamma   90.00
#
_symmetry.space_group_name_H-M   'P 1'
#
loop_
_entity.id
_entity.type
_entity.pdbx_description
1 polymer ?
#
loop_
_entity_poly.entity_id
_entity_poly.type
_entity_poly.pdbx_seq_one_letter_code
_entity_poly.pdbx_strand_id
1 'polypeptide(L)'
;MLKLQVEGNANQVQLFLMDLDRRPDLIVKKHENFIQGLQPEDKISVTCYVNRSPNPRRRMRIAQLLCRDGVEIQIPLLDVIEADMTNGIRLITGRSYDIFADKKKRAI
;
A
#
# COMPACT_ATOMS: atom_id res chain seq x y z
N MET A 1 13.60 -13.29 3.53
CA MET A 1 12.58 -13.57 2.49
C MET A 1 11.56 -14.52 3.04
N LEU A 2 10.27 -14.17 2.94
CA LEU A 2 9.15 -15.03 3.34
C LEU A 2 8.46 -15.57 2.09
N LYS A 3 8.11 -16.86 2.10
CA LYS A 3 7.24 -17.47 1.09
C LYS A 3 5.81 -17.48 1.63
N LEU A 4 4.88 -16.94 0.87
CA LEU A 4 3.46 -16.90 1.21
C LEU A 4 2.68 -17.68 0.15
N GLN A 5 1.86 -18.63 0.57
CA GLN A 5 0.92 -19.34 -0.29
C GLN A 5 -0.49 -18.85 0.03
N VAL A 6 -1.19 -18.37 -0.99
CA VAL A 6 -2.51 -17.76 -0.86
C VAL A 6 -3.47 -18.53 -1.73
N GLU A 7 -4.52 -19.08 -1.13
CA GLU A 7 -5.51 -19.92 -1.80
C GLU A 7 -6.91 -19.41 -1.50
N GLY A 8 -7.78 -19.39 -2.50
CA GLY A 8 -9.16 -18.95 -2.33
C GLY A 8 -9.80 -18.53 -3.65
N ASN A 9 -10.93 -17.83 -3.54
CA ASN A 9 -11.64 -17.32 -4.71
C ASN A 9 -10.83 -16.23 -5.41
N ALA A 10 -10.85 -16.19 -6.74
CA ALA A 10 -10.01 -15.35 -7.58
C ALA A 10 -10.13 -13.88 -7.21
N ASN A 11 -11.36 -13.38 -7.04
CA ASN A 11 -11.62 -12.00 -6.62
C ASN A 11 -11.01 -11.67 -5.25
N GLN A 12 -11.12 -12.58 -4.28
CA GLN A 12 -10.59 -12.37 -2.92
C GLN A 12 -9.06 -12.41 -2.91
N VAL A 13 -8.48 -13.38 -3.62
CA VAL A 13 -7.04 -13.53 -3.74
C VAL A 13 -6.47 -12.32 -4.50
N GLN A 14 -7.11 -11.88 -5.58
CA GLN A 14 -6.67 -10.70 -6.33
C GLN A 14 -6.70 -9.43 -5.47
N LEU A 15 -7.78 -9.19 -4.72
CA LEU A 15 -7.87 -8.06 -3.78
C LEU A 15 -6.75 -8.11 -2.73
N PHE A 16 -6.52 -9.28 -2.13
CA PHE A 16 -5.42 -9.47 -1.18
C PHE A 16 -4.05 -9.17 -1.81
N LEU A 17 -3.82 -9.65 -3.04
CA LEU A 17 -2.58 -9.44 -3.76
C LEU A 17 -2.37 -7.98 -4.19
N MET A 18 -3.44 -7.22 -4.41
CA MET A 18 -3.38 -5.77 -4.65
C MET A 18 -3.00 -5.03 -3.36
N ASP A 19 -3.61 -5.38 -2.24
CA ASP A 19 -3.30 -4.76 -0.95
C ASP A 19 -1.88 -5.06 -0.48
N LEU A 20 -1.39 -6.28 -0.73
CA LEU A 20 -0.02 -6.67 -0.40
C LEU A 20 1.01 -5.88 -1.22
N ASP A 21 0.72 -5.61 -2.50
CA ASP A 21 1.61 -4.87 -3.42
C ASP A 21 1.63 -3.36 -3.12
N ARG A 22 0.52 -2.82 -2.59
CA ARG A 22 0.40 -1.42 -2.15
C ARG A 22 1.20 -1.11 -0.88
N ARG A 23 1.74 -2.11 -0.18
CA ARG A 23 2.50 -1.88 1.06
C ARG A 23 3.91 -1.33 0.78
N PRO A 24 4.24 -0.11 1.23
CA PRO A 24 5.51 0.54 0.89
C PRO A 24 6.73 -0.06 1.59
N ASP A 25 6.51 -0.81 2.67
CA ASP A 25 7.54 -1.52 3.42
C ASP A 25 7.86 -2.91 2.84
N LEU A 26 7.10 -3.37 1.84
CA LEU A 26 7.27 -4.69 1.24
C LEU A 26 7.75 -4.60 -0.22
N ILE A 27 8.43 -5.66 -0.64
CA ILE A 27 8.73 -5.96 -2.04
C ILE A 27 8.13 -7.34 -2.30
N VAL A 28 7.07 -7.37 -3.11
CA VAL A 28 6.38 -8.60 -3.50
C VAL A 28 6.90 -9.04 -4.86
N LYS A 29 7.51 -10.22 -4.93
CA LYS A 29 7.83 -10.89 -6.19
C LYS A 29 6.76 -11.95 -6.44
N LYS A 30 5.87 -11.70 -7.41
CA LYS A 30 4.81 -12.62 -7.82
C LYS A 30 5.35 -13.58 -8.89
N HIS A 31 5.10 -14.87 -8.72
CA HIS A 31 5.28 -15.89 -9.75
C HIS A 31 3.97 -16.70 -9.85
N GLU A 32 3.33 -16.73 -11.01
CA GLU A 32 2.09 -17.46 -11.31
C GLU A 32 2.42 -18.69 -12.17
N ASN A 33 1.80 -19.88 -12.13
CA ASN A 33 0.67 -20.48 -11.40
C ASN A 33 0.95 -22.00 -11.30
N PHE A 34 0.41 -22.71 -10.30
CA PHE A 34 0.12 -24.15 -10.42
C PHE A 34 -1.40 -24.31 -10.49
N ILE A 35 -1.95 -24.42 -11.70
CA ILE A 35 -3.30 -24.95 -11.92
C ILE A 35 -3.11 -26.39 -12.37
N GLN A 36 -3.12 -27.33 -11.43
CA GLN A 36 -3.32 -28.75 -11.76
C GLN A 36 -4.66 -29.19 -11.18
N GLY A 37 -5.65 -29.38 -12.05
CA GLY A 37 -6.84 -30.19 -11.76
C GLY A 37 -8.06 -29.51 -11.17
N LEU A 38 -8.15 -28.17 -11.11
CA LEU A 38 -9.36 -27.47 -10.67
C LEU A 38 -10.17 -26.99 -11.88
N GLN A 39 -11.37 -27.53 -12.05
CA GLN A 39 -12.43 -27.00 -12.91
C GLN A 39 -13.62 -26.60 -12.03
N PRO A 40 -14.55 -25.83 -12.60
CA PRO A 40 -14.62 -24.38 -12.62
C PRO A 40 -15.40 -23.92 -11.36
N GLU A 41 -15.10 -22.86 -10.63
CA GLU A 41 -15.38 -21.48 -10.97
C GLU A 41 -14.71 -20.67 -9.84
N ASP A 42 -13.49 -20.20 -10.09
CA ASP A 42 -12.79 -19.17 -9.29
C ASP A 42 -11.81 -19.60 -8.18
N LYS A 43 -11.49 -20.86 -7.92
CA LYS A 43 -10.42 -21.15 -6.94
C LYS A 43 -9.01 -21.05 -7.56
N ILE A 44 -8.17 -20.19 -7.00
CA ILE A 44 -6.76 -20.00 -7.40
C ILE A 44 -5.81 -20.19 -6.22
N SER A 45 -4.57 -20.59 -6.52
CA SER A 45 -3.46 -20.69 -5.57
C SER A 45 -2.26 -19.91 -6.11
N VAL A 46 -1.80 -18.92 -5.35
CA VAL A 46 -0.70 -18.03 -5.75
C VAL A 46 0.42 -18.09 -4.72
N THR A 47 1.64 -18.33 -5.19
CA THR A 47 2.84 -18.26 -4.37
C THR A 47 3.50 -16.88 -4.54
N CYS A 48 3.66 -16.17 -3.42
CA CYS A 48 4.34 -14.88 -3.35
C CYS A 48 5.64 -15.01 -2.57
N TYR A 49 6.70 -14.35 -3.04
CA TYR A 49 7.92 -14.16 -2.26
C TYR A 49 7.99 -12.71 -1.79
N VAL A 50 7.97 -12.52 -0.47
CA VAL A 50 7.88 -11.20 0.16
C VAL A 50 9.18 -10.89 0.90
N ASN A 51 9.70 -9.69 0.67
CA ASN A 51 10.82 -9.13 1.43
C ASN A 51 10.42 -7.80 2.05
N ARG A 52 11.06 -7.44 3.16
CA ARG A 52 11.07 -6.04 3.57
C ARG A 52 11.88 -5.22 2.57
N SER A 53 11.38 -4.04 2.23
CA SER A 53 12.12 -3.07 1.44
C SER A 53 13.39 -2.67 2.21
N PRO A 54 14.59 -2.78 1.61
CA PRO A 54 15.83 -2.29 2.23
C PRO A 54 15.92 -0.77 2.21
N ASN A 55 15.05 -0.08 1.46
CA ASN A 55 15.07 1.36 1.30
C ASN A 55 13.99 2.02 2.20
N PRO A 56 14.36 2.59 3.36
CA PRO A 56 13.42 3.27 4.25
C PRO A 56 12.81 4.54 3.63
N ARG A 57 13.46 5.14 2.62
CA ARG A 57 12.92 6.30 1.90
C ARG A 57 11.67 5.95 1.09
N ARG A 58 11.48 4.68 0.68
CA ARG A 58 10.24 4.25 0.00
C ARG A 58 9.00 4.38 0.89
N ARG A 59 9.20 4.46 2.20
CA ARG A 59 8.10 4.66 3.15
C ARG A 59 7.66 6.12 3.22
N MET A 60 8.47 7.08 2.77
CA MET A 60 8.09 8.50 2.76
C MET A 60 7.62 8.92 1.36
N ARG A 61 6.47 9.58 1.27
CA ARG A 61 6.02 10.28 0.06
C ARG A 61 5.52 11.67 0.42
N ILE A 62 5.61 12.60 -0.53
CA ILE A 62 5.06 13.95 -0.39
C ILE A 62 3.76 13.99 -1.20
N ALA A 63 2.64 14.21 -0.53
CA ALA A 63 1.38 14.53 -1.21
C ALA A 63 1.40 16.02 -1.55
N GLN A 64 1.16 16.34 -2.83
CA GLN A 64 1.18 17.71 -3.34
C GLN A 64 -0.25 18.13 -3.71
N LEU A 65 -0.65 19.30 -3.23
CA LEU A 65 -1.94 19.92 -3.55
C LEU A 65 -1.66 21.28 -4.18
N LEU A 66 -2.02 21.45 -5.45
CA LEU A 66 -1.94 22.72 -6.13
C LEU A 66 -3.25 23.49 -5.93
N CYS A 67 -3.17 24.63 -5.24
CA CYS A 67 -4.30 25.52 -5.01
C CYS A 67 -4.59 26.37 -6.27
N ARG A 68 -5.80 26.94 -6.35
CA ARG A 68 -6.24 27.74 -7.50
C ARG A 68 -5.42 29.01 -7.70
N ASP A 69 -4.81 29.52 -6.64
CA ASP A 69 -3.92 30.67 -6.61
C ASP A 69 -2.47 30.32 -6.98
N GLY A 70 -2.19 29.06 -7.31
CA GLY A 70 -0.86 28.57 -7.65
C GLY A 70 0.01 28.22 -6.44
N VAL A 71 -0.50 28.35 -5.21
CA VAL A 71 0.22 27.91 -4.02
C VAL A 71 0.24 26.38 -3.98
N GLU A 72 1.41 25.80 -3.70
CA GLU A 72 1.56 24.36 -3.51
C GLU A 72 1.62 24.02 -2.02
N ILE A 73 0.71 23.15 -1.57
CA ILE A 73 0.76 22.56 -0.23
C ILE A 73 1.42 21.20 -0.33
N GLN A 74 2.54 21.02 0.37
CA GLN A 74 3.27 19.76 0.46
C GLN A 74 3.04 19.10 1.82
N ILE A 75 2.52 17.87 1.80
CA ILE A 75 2.24 17.09 3.01
C ILE A 75 3.13 15.85 3.01
N PRO A 76 4.24 15.85 3.80
CA PRO A 76 5.07 14.67 3.94
C PRO A 76 4.34 13.60 4.77
N LEU A 77 4.23 12.40 4.21
CA LEU A 77 3.53 11.27 4.83
C LEU A 77 4.43 10.03 4.82
N LEU A 78 4.37 9.25 5.91
CA LEU A 78 4.95 7.92 6.00
C LEU A 78 3.92 6.82 5.72
N ASP A 79 4.39 5.71 5.16
CA ASP A 79 3.63 4.52 4.81
C ASP A 79 2.39 4.84 3.97
N VAL A 80 2.59 5.66 2.95
CA VAL A 80 1.51 6.13 2.10
C VAL A 80 0.90 4.98 1.31
N ILE A 81 -0.42 4.84 1.42
CA ILE A 81 -1.26 3.98 0.61
C ILE A 81 -2.12 4.89 -0.27
N GLU A 82 -2.27 4.48 -1.53
CA GLU A 82 -2.98 5.23 -2.55
C GLU A 82 -3.97 4.32 -3.27
N ALA A 83 -5.19 4.81 -3.44
CA ALA A 83 -6.24 4.12 -4.17
C ALA A 83 -6.94 5.10 -5.12
N ASP A 84 -7.05 4.72 -6.38
CA ASP A 84 -7.88 5.44 -7.34
C ASP A 84 -9.35 5.03 -7.10
N MET A 85 -10.20 6.03 -6.88
CA MET A 85 -11.63 5.89 -6.71
C MET A 85 -12.33 6.18 -8.06
N THR A 86 -13.63 5.90 -8.14
CA THR A 86 -14.43 6.28 -9.29
C THR A 86 -14.44 7.81 -9.49
N ASN A 87 -14.59 8.26 -10.75
CA ASN A 87 -14.64 9.67 -11.16
C ASN A 87 -13.33 10.46 -10.99
N GLY A 88 -12.17 9.80 -11.07
CA GLY A 88 -10.87 10.47 -11.03
C GLY A 88 -10.48 11.01 -9.65
N ILE A 89 -11.22 10.63 -8.60
CA ILE A 89 -10.87 10.94 -7.22
C ILE A 89 -9.76 9.98 -6.79
N ARG A 90 -8.73 10.50 -6.13
CA ARG A 90 -7.62 9.70 -5.61
C ARG A 90 -7.59 9.80 -4.09
N LEU A 91 -7.73 8.67 -3.41
CA LEU A 91 -7.63 8.58 -1.96
C LEU A 91 -6.17 8.34 -1.58
N ILE A 92 -5.59 9.25 -0.82
CA ILE A 92 -4.24 9.15 -0.28
C ILE A 92 -4.34 9.09 1.24
N THR A 93 -3.75 8.07 1.85
CA THR A 93 -3.68 7.93 3.31
C THR A 93 -2.25 7.62 3.74
N GLY A 94 -1.85 8.10 4.91
CA GLY A 94 -0.52 7.90 5.46
C GLY A 94 -0.38 8.53 6.84
N ARG A 95 0.77 8.33 7.47
CA ARG A 95 1.09 8.90 8.78
C ARG A 95 1.83 10.23 8.62
N SER A 96 1.23 11.33 9.06
CA SER A 96 1.93 12.61 9.21
C SER A 96 2.66 12.64 10.55
N TYR A 97 3.88 13.18 10.56
CA TYR A 97 4.60 13.48 11.79
C TYR A 97 4.56 14.99 12.00
N ASP A 98 3.79 15.44 12.98
CA ASP A 98 3.85 16.82 13.44
C ASP A 98 4.84 16.89 14.61
N ILE A 99 6.08 17.28 14.30
CA ILE A 99 7.14 17.47 15.30
C ILE A 99 6.87 18.67 16.22
N PHE A 100 5.82 19.47 15.97
CA PHE A 100 5.41 20.62 16.77
C PHE A 100 4.11 20.37 17.57
N ALA A 101 3.41 19.25 17.37
CA ALA A 101 2.19 18.92 18.10
C ALA A 101 2.39 18.74 19.62
N ASP A 102 3.62 18.51 20.08
CA ASP A 102 3.95 18.25 21.48
C ASP A 102 4.33 19.51 22.30
N LYS A 103 3.91 20.71 21.86
CA LYS A 103 4.04 21.94 22.67
C LYS A 103 2.94 22.11 23.72
N LYS A 104 2.19 21.06 24.08
CA LYS A 104 1.38 21.10 25.29
C LYS A 104 2.33 21.05 26.48
N LYS A 105 2.70 22.23 27.00
CA LYS A 105 3.31 22.35 28.33
C LYS A 105 2.50 21.47 29.27
N ARG A 106 3.11 20.41 29.80
CA ARG A 106 2.54 19.71 30.96
C ARG A 106 2.40 20.76 32.04
N ALA A 107 1.15 21.11 32.38
CA ALA A 107 0.89 21.89 33.58
C ALA A 107 1.40 21.05 34.75
N ILE A 108 2.46 21.53 35.39
CA ILE A 108 2.92 21.04 36.69
C ILE A 108 2.20 21.89 37.74
#